data_AF-A0A918AQ07-F1
#
_entry.id   AF-A0A918AQ07-F1
#
_cell.length_a   1.000
_cell.length_b   1.000
_cell.length_c   1.000
_cell.angle_alpha   90.00
_cell.angle_beta   90.00
_cell.angle_gamma   90.00
#
_symmetry.space_group_name_H-M   'P 1'
#
loop_
_entity.id
_entity.type
_entity.pdbx_description
1 polymer ?
#
loop_
_entity_poly.entity_id
_entity_poly.type
_entity_poly.pdbx_seq_one_letter_code
_entity_poly.pdbx_strand_id
1 'polypeptide(L)' 'MSTKVDVMAEATELAVAAGDQDPRVGLRAVSALRRLLEQLEAVQVRNARARGWSWQEIAAELGVSRQAVHKKHGGSR' A
#
# COMPACT_ATOMS: atom_id res chain seq x y z
N MET A 1 -12.31 -3.95 17.10
CA MET A 1 -10.91 -3.89 17.57
C MET A 1 -10.03 -5.03 17.00
N SER A 2 -10.40 -5.64 15.84
CA SER A 2 -9.69 -6.83 15.27
C SER A 2 -9.02 -6.57 13.91
N THR A 3 -9.37 -5.50 13.22
CA THR A 3 -9.05 -5.32 11.79
C THR A 3 -7.56 -5.36 11.44
N LYS A 4 -6.67 -4.90 12.33
CA LYS A 4 -5.24 -4.83 12.03
C LYS A 4 -4.56 -6.20 12.08
N VAL A 5 -4.99 -7.08 12.99
CA VAL A 5 -4.46 -8.45 13.10
C VAL A 5 -4.96 -9.29 11.93
N ASP A 6 -6.23 -9.12 11.56
CA ASP A 6 -6.84 -9.80 10.42
C ASP A 6 -6.14 -9.44 9.10
N VAL A 7 -5.82 -8.15 8.89
CA VAL A 7 -5.08 -7.69 7.70
C VAL A 7 -3.65 -8.27 7.63
N MET A 8 -2.96 -8.41 8.76
CA MET A 8 -1.61 -8.98 8.77
C MET A 8 -1.63 -10.50 8.49
N ALA A 9 -2.65 -11.21 8.98
CA ALA A 9 -2.85 -12.62 8.68
C ALA A 9 -3.15 -12.81 7.18
N GLU A 10 -4.08 -12.04 6.61
CA GLU A 10 -4.40 -12.06 5.18
C GLU A 10 -3.18 -11.74 4.30
N ALA A 11 -2.38 -10.73 4.68
CA ALA A 11 -1.15 -10.39 3.96
C ALA A 11 -0.14 -11.55 3.94
N THR A 12 -0.04 -12.30 5.04
CA THR A 12 0.86 -13.45 5.15
C THR A 12 0.41 -14.60 4.26
N GLU A 13 -0.89 -14.90 4.24
CA GLU A 13 -1.48 -15.91 3.36
C GLU A 13 -1.29 -15.56 1.88
N LEU A 14 -1.52 -14.31 1.52
CA LEU A 14 -1.30 -13.83 0.16
C LEU A 14 0.19 -13.89 -0.24
N ALA A 15 1.11 -13.62 0.69
CA ALA A 15 2.54 -13.73 0.41
C ALA A 15 2.96 -15.19 0.14
N VAL A 16 2.40 -16.15 0.86
CA VAL A 16 2.61 -17.59 0.59
C VAL A 16 2.04 -17.97 -0.77
N ALA A 17 0.79 -17.58 -1.06
CA ALA A 17 0.13 -17.89 -2.33
C ALA A 17 0.82 -17.23 -3.55
N ALA A 18 1.53 -16.12 -3.36
CA ALA A 18 2.30 -15.47 -4.42
C ALA A 18 3.48 -16.32 -4.93
N GLY A 19 3.97 -17.27 -4.12
CA GLY A 19 5.03 -18.22 -4.48
C GLY A 19 4.53 -19.56 -5.04
N ASP A 20 3.22 -19.68 -5.31
CA ASP A 20 2.63 -20.92 -5.82
C ASP A 20 3.18 -21.28 -7.22
N GLN A 21 3.26 -22.58 -7.51
CA GLN A 21 3.71 -23.09 -8.80
C GLN A 21 2.68 -22.88 -9.90
N ASP A 22 1.38 -22.75 -9.57
CA ASP A 22 0.34 -22.32 -10.50
C ASP A 22 0.41 -20.79 -10.68
N PRO A 23 0.79 -20.27 -11.88
CA PRO A 23 0.86 -18.84 -12.12
C PRO A 23 -0.47 -18.11 -11.92
N ARG A 24 -1.62 -18.79 -12.05
CA ARG A 24 -2.93 -18.17 -11.80
C ARG A 24 -3.13 -17.84 -10.33
N VAL A 25 -2.68 -18.72 -9.44
CA VAL A 25 -2.73 -18.50 -7.99
C VAL A 25 -1.77 -17.38 -7.62
N GLY A 26 -0.52 -17.49 -8.07
CA GLY A 26 0.51 -16.48 -7.80
C GLY A 26 0.11 -15.08 -8.27
N LEU A 27 -0.37 -14.92 -9.51
CA LEU A 27 -0.78 -13.62 -10.05
C LEU A 27 -1.99 -13.01 -9.32
N ARG A 28 -2.96 -13.84 -8.91
CA ARG A 28 -4.10 -13.37 -8.10
C ARG A 28 -3.63 -12.86 -6.74
N ALA A 29 -2.74 -13.60 -6.08
CA ALA A 29 -2.18 -13.22 -4.80
C ALA A 29 -1.36 -11.92 -4.90
N VAL A 30 -0.48 -11.81 -5.91
CA VAL A 30 0.25 -10.57 -6.20
C VAL A 30 -0.70 -9.40 -6.48
N SER A 31 -1.78 -9.63 -7.22
CA SER A 31 -2.77 -8.58 -7.46
C SER A 31 -3.47 -8.12 -6.18
N ALA A 32 -3.78 -9.04 -5.26
CA ALA A 32 -4.36 -8.70 -3.96
C ALA A 32 -3.37 -7.95 -3.07
N LEU A 33 -2.10 -8.37 -3.01
CA LEU A 33 -1.03 -7.67 -2.28
C LEU A 33 -0.84 -6.23 -2.78
N ARG A 34 -0.90 -5.99 -4.09
CA ARG A 34 -0.83 -4.63 -4.65
C ARG A 34 -1.97 -3.75 -4.16
N ARG A 35 -3.21 -4.27 -4.14
CA ARG A 35 -4.37 -3.53 -3.63
C ARG A 35 -4.24 -3.23 -2.13
N LEU A 36 -3.76 -4.19 -1.35
CA LEU A 36 -3.51 -3.99 0.08
C LEU A 36 -2.43 -2.93 0.31
N LEU A 37 -1.31 -3.01 -0.42
CA LEU A 37 -0.23 -2.02 -0.35
C LEU A 37 -0.75 -0.61 -0.68
N GLU A 38 -1.54 -0.47 -1.73
CA GLU A 38 -2.14 0.83 -2.12
C GLU A 38 -3.03 1.41 -1.02
N GLN A 39 -3.82 0.58 -0.34
CA GLN A 39 -4.67 1.01 0.78
C GLN A 39 -3.83 1.45 1.99
N LEU A 40 -2.82 0.66 2.35
CA LEU A 40 -1.92 0.98 3.46
C LEU A 40 -1.12 2.26 3.18
N GLU A 41 -0.60 2.41 1.96
CA GLU A 41 0.09 3.62 1.52
C GLU A 41 -0.83 4.84 1.64
N ALA A 42 -2.07 4.76 1.15
CA ALA A 42 -3.03 5.87 1.25
C ALA A 42 -3.34 6.25 2.71
N VAL A 43 -3.46 5.26 3.61
CA VAL A 43 -3.61 5.52 5.06
C VAL A 43 -2.41 6.27 5.61
N GLN A 44 -1.19 5.82 5.31
CA GLN A 44 0.02 6.47 5.82
C GLN A 44 0.25 7.85 5.23
N VAL A 45 -0.02 8.05 3.93
CA VAL A 45 0.05 9.37 3.29
C VAL A 45 -0.93 10.34 3.97
N ARG A 46 -2.17 9.93 4.22
CA ARG A 46 -3.14 10.77 4.96
C ARG A 46 -2.64 11.08 6.37
N ASN A 47 -2.11 10.10 7.09
CA ASN A 47 -1.56 10.31 8.44
C ASN A 47 -0.38 11.29 8.42
N ALA A 48 0.53 11.17 7.45
CA ALA A 48 1.68 12.07 7.30
C ALA A 48 1.21 13.50 6.99
N ARG A 49 0.26 13.65 6.05
CA ARG A 49 -0.35 14.96 5.74
C ARG A 49 -1.05 15.58 6.95
N ALA A 50 -1.77 14.79 7.76
CA ALA A 50 -2.40 15.25 8.99
C ALA A 50 -1.39 15.69 10.06
N ARG A 51 -0.17 15.14 10.03
CA ARG A 51 0.96 15.53 10.89
C ARG A 51 1.80 16.68 10.31
N GLY A 52 1.34 17.31 9.23
CA GLY A 52 1.99 18.48 8.63
C GLY A 52 3.16 18.16 7.70
N TRP A 53 3.46 16.88 7.43
CA TRP A 53 4.55 16.51 6.53
C TRP A 53 4.28 17.02 5.12
N SER A 54 5.29 17.63 4.50
CA SER A 54 5.26 18.07 3.11
C SER A 54 5.16 16.90 2.14
N TRP A 55 4.67 17.17 0.92
CA TRP A 55 4.67 16.17 -0.16
C TRP A 55 6.07 15.68 -0.53
N GLN A 56 7.10 16.48 -0.27
CA GLN A 56 8.48 16.11 -0.54
C GLN A 56 9.00 15.09 0.47
N GLU A 57 8.72 15.28 1.76
CA GLU A 57 9.07 14.32 2.82
C GLU A 57 8.38 12.97 2.59
N ILE A 58 7.09 12.99 2.27
CA ILE A 58 6.35 11.74 1.97
C ILE A 58 6.93 11.04 0.73
N ALA A 59 7.27 11.80 -0.31
CA ALA A 59 7.85 11.24 -1.53
C ALA A 59 9.23 10.60 -1.28
N ALA A 60 10.04 11.20 -0.42
CA ALA A 60 11.34 10.67 -0.02
C ALA A 60 11.20 9.30 0.66
N GLU A 61 10.26 9.15 1.60
CA GLU A 61 10.01 7.86 2.28
C GLU A 61 9.44 6.79 1.34
N LEU A 62 8.62 7.18 0.36
CA LEU A 62 8.05 6.26 -0.63
C LEU A 62 9.02 5.93 -1.78
N GLY A 63 10.19 6.57 -1.86
CA GLY A 63 11.15 6.37 -2.95
C GLY A 63 10.62 6.81 -4.32
N VAL A 64 9.68 7.75 -4.36
CA VAL A 64 9.07 8.28 -5.60
C VAL A 64 9.29 9.78 -5.73
N SER A 65 8.96 10.34 -6.89
CA SER A 65 9.02 11.79 -7.06
C SER A 65 7.87 12.49 -6.33
N ARG A 66 8.10 13.75 -5.90
CA ARG A 66 7.06 14.62 -5.33
C ARG A 66 5.84 14.73 -6.24
N GLN A 67 6.05 14.79 -7.56
CA GLN A 67 4.96 14.86 -8.53
C GLN A 67 4.17 13.55 -8.59
N ALA A 68 4.83 12.40 -8.51
CA ALA A 68 4.17 11.10 -8.50
C ALA A 68 3.26 10.94 -7.27
N VAL A 69 3.75 11.26 -6.08
CA VAL A 69 2.92 11.17 -4.86
C VAL A 69 1.77 12.18 -4.90
N HIS A 70 2.03 13.41 -5.36
CA HIS A 70 1.00 14.44 -5.45
C HIS A 70 -0.08 14.10 -6.48
N LYS A 71 0.31 13.53 -7.63
CA LYS A 71 -0.64 13.05 -8.64
C LYS A 71 -1.50 11.91 -8.11
N LYS A 72 -0.91 10.98 -7.35
CA LYS A 72 -1.60 9.80 -6.81
C LYS A 72 -2.54 10.16 -5.65
N HIS A 73 -2.14 11.07 -4.77
CA HIS A 73 -2.83 11.32 -3.48
C HIS A 73 -3.34 12.75 -3.27
N GLY A 74 -2.87 13.73 -4.05
CA GLY A 74 -3.19 15.15 -3.86
C GLY A 74 -4.50 15.62 -4.52
N GLY A 75 -5.05 14.83 -5.45
CA GLY A 75 -6.27 15.17 -6.22
C GLY A 75 -7.57 14.52 -5.73
N SER A 76 -7.52 13.65 -4.71
CA SER A 76 -8.71 12.95 -4.21
C SER A 76 -9.47 13.84 -3.24
N ARG A 77 -10.44 14.62 -3.75
CA ARG A 77 -11.58 15.13 -2.98
C ARG A 77 -12.70 14.10 -3.01
#